data_AF-A0A3B9VU93-F1
#
_entry.id   AF-A0A3B9VU93-F1
#
_cell.length_a   1.000
_cell.length_b   1.000
_cell.length_c   1.000
_cell.angle_alpha   90.00
_cell.angle_beta   90.00
_cell.angle_gamma   90.00
#
_symmetry.space_group_name_H-M   'P 1'
#
loop_
_entity.id
_entity.type
_entity.pdbx_description
1 polymer ?
#
loop_
_entity_poly.entity_id
_entity_poly.type
_entity_poly.pdbx_seq_one_letter_code
_entity_poly.pdbx_strand_id
1 'polypeptide(L)' 'LSYATARVQPPSDKGKRLRIFYMTQASTKPPTFVVFVNSKELFHFSYQRYLENQIRETFHLDGTPIRMIVRERGEK' A
#
# COMPACT_ATOMS: atom_id res chain seq x y z
N LEU A 1 -0.69 8.96 7.08
CA LEU A 1 -1.13 7.96 6.07
C LEU A 1 -2.63 7.62 6.10
N SER A 2 -3.34 7.79 7.22
CA SER A 2 -4.84 7.72 7.27
C SER A 2 -5.54 8.60 6.22
N TYR A 3 -4.88 9.69 5.81
CA TYR A 3 -5.36 10.63 4.80
C TYR A 3 -5.54 10.02 3.39
N ALA A 4 -4.69 9.06 2.98
CA ALA A 4 -4.75 8.48 1.64
C ALA A 4 -5.99 7.57 1.46
N THR A 5 -6.33 6.79 2.49
CA THR A 5 -7.56 5.97 2.53
C THR A 5 -8.86 6.80 2.57
N ALA A 6 -8.78 8.09 2.91
CA ALA A 6 -9.91 9.00 2.89
C ALA A 6 -10.17 9.62 1.50
N ARG A 7 -9.12 9.77 0.67
CA ARG A 7 -9.21 10.37 -0.68
C ARG A 7 -9.65 9.36 -1.75
N VAL A 8 -9.13 8.13 -1.72
CA VAL A 8 -9.54 7.07 -2.64
C VAL A 8 -10.03 5.88 -1.82
N GLN A 9 -11.31 5.57 -1.97
CA GLN A 9 -11.90 4.42 -1.31
C GLN A 9 -11.20 3.14 -1.79
N PRO A 10 -10.80 2.25 -0.86
CA PRO A 10 -10.21 0.98 -1.23
C PRO A 10 -11.17 0.19 -2.13
N PRO A 11 -10.67 -0.55 -3.14
CA PRO A 11 -11.51 -1.41 -3.96
C PRO A 11 -12.34 -2.36 -3.09
N SER A 12 -13.61 -2.49 -3.45
CA SER A 12 -14.54 -3.46 -2.89
C SER A 12 -14.83 -4.49 -3.96
N ASP A 13 -14.62 -5.77 -3.64
CA ASP A 13 -15.05 -6.88 -4.48
C ASP A 13 -16.03 -7.76 -3.69
N LYS A 14 -17.19 -8.08 -4.29
CA LYS A 14 -18.23 -8.97 -3.74
C LYS A 14 -18.58 -8.71 -2.25
N GLY A 15 -18.67 -7.45 -1.85
CA GLY A 15 -19.01 -7.04 -0.47
C GLY A 15 -17.85 -7.11 0.55
N LYS A 16 -16.66 -7.58 0.14
CA LYS A 16 -15.44 -7.48 0.94
C LYS A 16 -14.68 -6.21 0.56
N ARG A 17 -14.47 -5.34 1.55
CA ARG A 17 -13.71 -4.10 1.38
C ARG A 17 -12.23 -4.34 1.70
N LEU A 18 -11.34 -3.82 0.88
CA LEU A 18 -9.91 -3.80 1.21
C LEU A 18 -9.70 -2.95 2.48
N ARG A 19 -9.07 -3.56 3.48
CA ARG A 19 -8.69 -2.91 4.74
C ARG A 19 -7.18 -2.97 4.88
N ILE A 20 -6.55 -1.80 4.86
CA ILE A 20 -5.14 -1.65 5.23
C ILE A 20 -5.07 -1.52 6.75
N PHE A 21 -4.33 -2.40 7.41
CA PHE A 21 -4.13 -2.35 8.85
C PHE A 21 -3.03 -1.35 9.20
N TYR A 22 -1.85 -1.53 8.60
CA TYR A 22 -0.70 -0.67 8.80
C TYR A 22 0.29 -0.87 7.64
N MET A 23 1.22 0.08 7.51
CA MET A 23 2.33 0.03 6.58
C MET A 23 3.61 0.35 7.34
N THR A 24 4.68 -0.38 7.04
CA THR A 24 6.01 -0.17 7.62
C THR A 24 7.07 -0.08 6.53
N GLN A 25 8.15 0.66 6.79
CA GLN A 25 9.33 0.65 5.94
C GLN A 25 10.28 -0.47 6.39
N ALA A 26 10.48 -1.48 5.55
CA ALA A 26 11.34 -2.63 5.83
C ALA A 26 12.79 -2.43 5.37
N SER A 27 13.03 -1.58 4.37
CA SER A 27 14.38 -1.27 3.89
C SER A 27 14.46 0.17 3.35
N THR A 28 15.67 0.73 3.32
CA THR A 28 15.95 2.12 2.94
C THR A 28 16.61 2.25 1.57
N LYS A 29 17.33 1.23 1.07
CA LYS A 29 18.05 1.27 -0.21
C LYS A 29 17.85 -0.04 -0.98
N PRO A 30 16.82 -0.17 -1.85
CA PRO A 30 15.78 0.82 -2.15
C PRO A 30 14.69 0.91 -1.06
N PRO A 31 14.00 2.06 -0.90
CA PRO A 31 12.87 2.22 0.00
C PRO A 31 11.82 1.14 -0.26
N THR A 32 11.66 0.25 0.71
CA THR A 32 10.76 -0.90 0.61
C THR A 32 9.70 -0.80 1.69
N PHE A 33 8.44 -0.71 1.28
CA PHE A 33 7.29 -0.63 2.17
C PHE A 33 6.55 -1.96 2.19
N VAL A 34 6.25 -2.44 3.39
CA VAL A 34 5.40 -3.62 3.60
C VAL A 34 4.04 -3.14 4.07
N VAL A 35 3.00 -3.46 3.31
CA VAL A 35 1.61 -3.10 3.59
C VAL A 35 0.88 -4.34 4.06
N PHE A 36 0.30 -4.27 5.27
CA PHE A 36 -0.48 -5.37 5.82
C PHE A 36 -1.97 -5.12 5.58
N VAL A 37 -2.60 -6.05 4.86
CA VAL A 37 -3.99 -5.96 4.42
C VAL A 37 -4.80 -7.16 4.89
N ASN A 38 -6.13 -7.07 4.80
CA ASN A 38 -7.04 -8.17 5.08
C ASN A 38 -7.11 -9.22 3.98
N SER A 39 -6.87 -8.86 2.72
CA SER A 39 -6.79 -9.80 1.60
C SER A 39 -5.90 -9.24 0.50
N LYS A 40 -4.91 -10.01 0.05
CA LYS A 40 -4.06 -9.63 -1.09
C LYS A 40 -4.84 -9.57 -2.40
N GLU A 41 -5.84 -10.43 -2.57
CA GLU A 41 -6.66 -10.49 -3.79
C GLU A 41 -7.44 -9.19 -4.02
N LEU A 42 -7.87 -8.54 -2.93
CA LEU A 42 -8.54 -7.24 -3.00
C LEU A 42 -7.57 -6.08 -3.29
N PHE A 43 -6.25 -6.30 -3.20
CA PHE A 43 -5.25 -5.28 -3.41
C PHE A 43 -4.81 -5.23 -4.87
N HIS A 44 -5.62 -4.56 -5.70
CA HIS A 44 -5.36 -4.45 -7.12
C HIS A 44 -4.16 -3.54 -7.45
N PHE A 45 -3.48 -3.80 -8.57
CA PHE A 45 -2.29 -3.06 -8.98
C PHE A 45 -2.53 -1.54 -9.13
N SER A 46 -3.74 -1.14 -9.50
CA SER A 46 -4.10 0.28 -9.63
C SER A 46 -4.04 1.00 -8.28
N TYR A 47 -4.49 0.35 -7.21
CA TYR A 47 -4.42 0.89 -5.86
C TYR A 47 -2.98 0.88 -5.32
N GLN A 48 -2.20 -0.14 -5.69
CA GLN A 48 -0.76 -0.16 -5.41
C GLN A 48 -0.06 1.07 -6.02
N ARG A 49 -0.28 1.35 -7.31
CA ARG A 49 0.30 2.50 -8.00
C ARG A 49 -0.12 3.83 -7.37
N TYR A 50 -1.39 3.93 -6.98
CA TYR A 50 -1.89 5.10 -6.26
C TYR A 50 -1.10 5.33 -4.96
N LEU A 51 -0.93 4.30 -4.13
CA LEU A 51 -0.18 4.43 -2.88
C LEU A 51 1.31 4.71 -3.11
N GLU A 52 1.94 4.06 -4.10
CA GLU A 52 3.33 4.34 -4.49
C GLU A 52 3.52 5.82 -4.86
N ASN A 53 2.60 6.38 -5.66
CA ASN A 53 2.65 7.79 -6.05
C ASN A 53 2.44 8.73 -4.85
N GLN A 54 1.49 8.43 -3.98
CA GLN A 54 1.26 9.23 -2.76
C GLN A 54 2.48 9.23 -1.82
N ILE A 55 3.14 8.08 -1.67
CA ILE A 55 4.39 7.98 -0.90
C ILE A 55 5.50 8.78 -1.57
N ARG A 56 5.63 8.68 -2.90
CA ARG A 56 6.63 9.43 -3.67
C ARG A 56 6.45 10.94 -3.48
N GLU A 57 5.23 11.44 -3.63
CA GLU A 57 4.88 12.86 -3.45
C GLU A 57 5.11 13.34 -2.00
N THR A 58 4.76 12.51 -1.01
CA THR A 58 4.88 12.91 0.41
C THR A 58 6.34 12.96 0.88
N PHE A 59 7.18 12.03 0.40
CA PHE A 59 8.56 11.87 0.85
C PHE A 59 9.61 12.32 -0.17
N HIS A 60 9.20 12.91 -1.30
CA HIS A 60 10.07 13.45 -2.35
C HIS A 60 11.08 12.41 -2.89
N LEU A 61 10.60 11.20 -3.18
CA LEU A 61 11.43 10.05 -3.57
C LEU A 61 11.64 9.92 -5.10
N ASP A 62 11.73 11.04 -5.83
CA ASP A 62 11.67 11.06 -7.29
C ASP A 62 12.81 10.29 -7.98
N GLY A 63 14.00 10.27 -7.38
CA GLY A 63 15.18 9.60 -7.93
C GLY A 63 15.37 8.13 -7.54
N THR A 64 14.48 7.55 -6.72
CA THR A 64 14.67 6.16 -6.23
C THR A 64 13.45 5.29 -6.53
N PRO A 65 13.63 4.04 -7.00
CA PRO A 65 12.52 3.11 -7.12
C PRO A 65 11.95 2.77 -5.75
N ILE A 66 10.63 2.88 -5.60
CA ILE A 66 9.89 2.45 -4.40
C ILE A 66 9.46 1.01 -4.61
N ARG A 67 9.75 0.13 -3.65
CA ARG A 67 9.24 -1.25 -3.64
C ARG A 67 8.08 -1.34 -2.66
N MET A 68 6.95 -1.90 -3.09
CA MET A 68 5.81 -2.18 -2.23
C MET A 68 5.56 -3.68 -2.18
N ILE A 69 5.51 -4.23 -0.97
CA ILE A 69 5.21 -5.63 -0.71
C ILE A 69 3.90 -5.67 0.05
N VAL A 70 2.91 -6.36 -0.52
CA VAL A 70 1.61 -6.56 0.13
C VAL A 70 1.66 -7.87 0.90
N ARG A 71 1.23 -7.86 2.16
CA ARG A 71 1.11 -9.06 3.00
C ARG A 71 -0.30 -9.16 3.55
N GLU A 72 -0.85 -10.36 3.55
CA GLU A 72 -2.11 -10.61 4.23
C GLU A 72 -1.87 -10.83 5.71
N ARG A 73 -2.67 -10.21 6.57
CA ARG A 73 -2.58 -10.38 8.01
C ARG A 73 -3.01 -11.80 8.37
N GLY A 74 -2.05 -12.66 8.67
CA GLY A 74 -2.29 -14.06 9.05
C GLY A 74 -1.58 -15.08 8.14
N GLU A 75 -0.99 -14.65 7.03
CA GLU A 75 -0.03 -15.49 6.30
C GLU A 75 1.24 -15.67 7.14
N LYS A 76 1.59 -16.92 7.43
CA LYS A 76 2.89 -17.33 7.96
C LYS A 76 3.89 -17.52 6.83
#